data_AF-A0A2D8AXA3-F1
#
_entry.id   AF-A0A2D8AXA3-F1
#
_cell.length_a   1.000
_cell.length_b   1.000
_cell.length_c   1.000
_cell.angle_alpha   90.00
_cell.angle_beta   90.00
_cell.angle_gamma   90.00
#
_symmetry.space_group_name_H-M   'P 1'
#
loop_
_entity.id
_entity.type
_entity.pdbx_description
1 polymer ?
#
loop_
_entity_poly.entity_id
_entity_poly.type
_entity_poly.pdbx_seq_one_letter_code
_entity_poly.pdbx_strand_id
1 'polypeptide(L)'
;MLESINEWILALGAQYNVNPYIFAGIYIGAIPFFLASIAWLVKRARAGRSTVVPTMLAGFFFVSAYLYLAIFGQDIPLWVWIFLAALIAYGAWSQVRETRRKIAAAQDNEGVPPAA
;
A
#
# COMPACT_ATOMS: atom_id res chain seq x y z
N MET A 1 31.22 -5.11 13.04
CA MET A 1 29.90 -5.45 12.45
C MET A 1 28.79 -4.57 12.98
N LEU A 2 28.55 -4.49 14.30
CA LEU A 2 27.50 -3.63 14.86
C LEU A 2 27.73 -2.13 14.60
N GLU A 3 28.99 -1.65 14.69
CA GLU A 3 29.35 -0.27 14.33
C GLU A 3 29.03 0.05 12.87
N SER A 4 29.42 -0.83 11.95
CA SER A 4 29.15 -0.66 10.51
C SER A 4 27.65 -0.60 10.19
N ILE A 5 26.82 -1.36 10.93
CA ILE A 5 25.36 -1.29 10.80
C ILE A 5 24.84 0.06 11.32
N ASN A 6 25.38 0.55 12.45
CA ASN A 6 24.97 1.84 13.00
C ASN A 6 25.37 2.99 12.07
N GLU A 7 26.57 2.97 11.51
CA GLU A 7 27.01 3.95 10.51
C GLU A 7 26.11 3.96 9.27
N TRP A 8 25.72 2.78 8.77
CA TRP A 8 24.78 2.68 7.65
C TRP A 8 23.40 3.28 8.01
N ILE A 9 22.86 2.96 9.19
CA ILE A 9 21.60 3.53 9.68
C ILE A 9 21.69 5.06 9.76
N LEU A 10 22.75 5.59 10.37
CA LEU A 10 22.96 7.03 10.51
C LEU A 10 23.10 7.74 9.15
N ALA A 11 23.84 7.14 8.21
CA ALA A 11 24.00 7.67 6.85
C ALA A 11 22.66 7.74 6.09
N LEU A 12 21.78 6.75 6.27
CA LEU A 12 20.43 6.74 5.70
C LEU A 12 19.58 7.91 6.19
N GLY A 13 19.62 8.22 7.48
CA GLY A 13 18.87 9.36 8.05
C GLY A 13 19.47 10.70 7.65
N ALA A 14 20.80 10.79 7.56
CA ALA A 14 21.50 12.02 7.18
C ALA A 14 21.17 12.46 5.74
N GLN A 15 21.00 11.52 4.80
CA GLN A 15 20.68 11.83 3.41
C GLN A 15 19.30 12.51 3.25
N TYR A 16 18.30 12.07 4.02
CA TYR A 16 16.94 12.57 3.90
C TYR A 16 16.51 13.47 5.06
N ASN A 17 17.42 13.78 5.98
CA ASN A 17 17.18 14.56 7.19
C ASN A 17 16.05 14.00 8.09
N VAL A 18 15.98 12.66 8.20
CA VAL A 18 14.95 11.94 8.99
C VAL A 18 15.58 11.18 10.16
N ASN A 19 14.76 10.75 11.13
CA ASN A 19 15.26 9.89 12.19
C ASN A 19 15.67 8.53 11.61
N PRO A 20 16.97 8.19 11.64
CA PRO A 20 17.50 7.01 10.96
C PRO A 20 16.96 5.70 11.54
N TYR A 21 16.71 5.65 12.85
CA TYR A 21 16.19 4.44 13.50
C TYR A 21 14.72 4.19 13.18
N ILE A 22 13.91 5.25 13.07
CA ILE A 22 12.51 5.13 12.65
C ILE A 22 12.47 4.67 11.19
N PHE A 23 13.26 5.29 10.32
CA PHE A 23 13.32 4.92 8.90
C PHE A 23 13.77 3.46 8.72
N ALA A 24 14.88 3.07 9.35
CA ALA A 24 15.38 1.69 9.31
C ALA A 24 14.37 0.70 9.91
N GLY A 25 13.70 1.08 11.00
CA GLY A 25 12.65 0.28 11.64
C GLY A 25 11.46 0.04 10.72
N ILE A 26 10.97 1.08 10.02
CA ILE A 26 9.89 0.93 9.04
C ILE A 26 10.37 0.11 7.83
N TYR A 27 11.56 0.41 7.31
CA TYR A 27 12.12 -0.25 6.15
C TYR A 27 12.27 -1.76 6.35
N ILE A 28 12.86 -2.19 7.47
CA ILE A 28 13.04 -3.60 7.79
C ILE A 28 11.73 -4.22 8.30
N GLY A 29 11.00 -3.48 9.15
CA GLY A 29 9.77 -3.94 9.77
C GLY A 29 8.65 -4.20 8.77
N ALA A 30 8.59 -3.45 7.67
CA ALA A 30 7.55 -3.61 6.66
C ALA A 30 7.74 -4.88 5.80
N ILE A 31 8.96 -5.40 5.65
CA ILE A 31 9.27 -6.58 4.81
C ILE A 31 8.46 -7.82 5.20
N PRO A 32 8.43 -8.27 6.47
CA PRO A 32 7.64 -9.46 6.84
C PRO A 32 6.15 -9.27 6.56
N PHE A 33 5.59 -8.08 6.79
CA PHE A 33 4.18 -7.81 6.50
C PHE A 33 3.90 -7.72 5.00
N PHE A 34 4.82 -7.18 4.22
CA PHE A 34 4.75 -7.16 2.76
C PHE A 34 4.71 -8.59 2.22
N LEU A 35 5.65 -9.44 2.64
CA LEU A 35 5.71 -10.84 2.23
C LEU A 35 4.45 -11.62 2.65
N ALA A 36 3.97 -11.40 3.87
CA ALA A 36 2.72 -11.98 4.34
C ALA A 36 1.51 -11.55 3.46
N SER A 37 1.48 -10.28 3.06
CA SER A 37 0.44 -9.74 2.18
C SER A 37 0.51 -10.35 0.78
N ILE A 38 1.71 -10.56 0.23
CA ILE A 38 1.91 -11.25 -1.05
C ILE A 38 1.50 -12.73 -0.96
N ALA A 39 1.90 -13.43 0.10
CA ALA A 39 1.49 -14.82 0.31
C ALA A 39 -0.04 -14.95 0.38
N TRP A 40 -0.69 -14.00 1.06
CA TRP A 40 -2.15 -13.93 1.14
C TRP A 40 -2.79 -13.59 -0.21
N LEU A 41 -2.20 -12.68 -0.97
CA LEU A 41 -2.63 -12.32 -2.33
C LEU A 41 -2.62 -13.54 -3.24
N VAL A 42 -1.51 -14.28 -3.28
CA VAL A 42 -1.35 -15.49 -4.09
C VAL A 42 -2.38 -16.54 -3.69
N LYS A 43 -2.58 -16.76 -2.38
CA LYS A 43 -3.58 -17.70 -1.87
C LYS A 43 -5.01 -17.33 -2.29
N ARG A 44 -5.38 -16.05 -2.22
CA ARG A 44 -6.71 -15.58 -2.67
C ARG A 44 -6.87 -15.64 -4.19
N ALA A 45 -5.85 -15.26 -4.94
CA ALA A 45 -5.85 -15.33 -6.40
C ALA A 45 -6.07 -16.76 -6.89
N ARG A 46 -5.35 -17.74 -6.31
CA ARG A 46 -5.54 -19.17 -6.60
C ARG A 46 -6.93 -19.69 -6.25
N ALA A 47 -7.58 -19.09 -5.24
CA ALA A 47 -8.93 -19.44 -4.82
C ALA A 47 -10.03 -18.66 -5.57
N GLY A 48 -9.69 -17.85 -6.58
CA GLY A 48 -10.65 -17.02 -7.33
C GLY A 48 -11.35 -15.96 -6.48
N ARG A 49 -10.78 -15.59 -5.32
CA ARG A 49 -11.35 -14.61 -4.38
C ARG A 49 -10.76 -13.22 -4.63
N SER A 50 -11.49 -12.19 -4.17
CA SER A 50 -11.03 -10.80 -4.27
C SER A 50 -9.64 -10.59 -3.66
N THR A 51 -8.72 -10.05 -4.45
CA THR A 51 -7.33 -9.74 -4.08
C THR A 51 -7.14 -8.29 -3.62
N VAL A 52 -8.21 -7.49 -3.54
CA VAL A 52 -8.12 -6.04 -3.26
C VAL A 52 -7.41 -5.77 -1.93
N VAL A 53 -7.88 -6.38 -0.83
CA VAL A 53 -7.30 -6.17 0.51
C VAL A 53 -5.81 -6.53 0.59
N PRO A 54 -5.36 -7.75 0.19
CA PRO A 54 -3.95 -8.07 0.25
C PRO A 54 -3.11 -7.21 -0.72
N THR A 55 -3.68 -6.75 -1.84
CA THR A 55 -2.99 -5.80 -2.74
C THR A 55 -2.79 -4.44 -2.07
N MET A 56 -3.82 -3.93 -1.38
CA MET A 56 -3.72 -2.66 -0.65
C MET A 56 -2.71 -2.74 0.50
N LEU A 57 -2.68 -3.84 1.26
CA LEU A 57 -1.69 -4.05 2.31
C LEU A 57 -0.28 -4.17 1.75
N ALA A 58 -0.09 -4.96 0.70
CA ALA A 58 1.21 -5.07 0.04
C ALA A 58 1.69 -3.71 -0.46
N GLY A 59 0.82 -2.95 -1.13
CA GLY A 59 1.12 -1.58 -1.55
C GLY A 59 1.50 -0.67 -0.37
N PHE A 60 0.71 -0.68 0.71
CA PHE A 60 0.95 0.12 1.90
C PHE A 60 2.29 -0.17 2.56
N PHE A 61 2.62 -1.44 2.83
CA PHE A 61 3.89 -1.82 3.42
C PHE A 61 5.06 -1.51 2.48
N PHE A 62 4.89 -1.71 1.17
CA PHE A 62 5.90 -1.36 0.17
C PHE A 62 6.23 0.14 0.16
N VAL A 63 5.23 1.02 0.30
CA VAL A 63 5.45 2.48 0.32
C VAL A 63 5.67 3.07 1.72
N SER A 64 5.54 2.29 2.78
CA SER A 64 5.54 2.81 4.17
C SER A 64 6.80 3.62 4.52
N ALA A 65 7.98 3.16 4.11
CA ALA A 65 9.23 3.89 4.31
C ALA A 65 9.25 5.21 3.51
N TYR A 66 8.69 5.20 2.30
CA TYR A 66 8.55 6.39 1.46
C TYR A 66 7.49 7.36 1.99
N LEU A 67 6.43 6.89 2.65
CA LEU A 67 5.47 7.74 3.34
C LEU A 67 6.13 8.48 4.50
N TYR A 68 7.04 7.82 5.23
CA TYR A 68 7.81 8.49 6.27
C TYR A 68 8.71 9.59 5.68
N LEU A 69 9.39 9.32 4.56
CA LEU A 69 10.12 10.34 3.82
C LEU A 69 9.19 11.46 3.35
N ALA A 70 8.01 11.16 2.80
CA ALA A 70 7.06 12.16 2.29
C ALA A 70 6.59 13.16 3.35
N ILE A 71 6.57 12.77 4.62
CA ILE A 71 6.11 13.61 5.73
C ILE A 71 7.28 14.33 6.41
N PHE A 72 8.41 13.65 6.62
CA PHE A 72 9.51 14.14 7.46
C PHE A 72 10.81 14.39 6.69
N GLY A 73 10.94 13.87 5.49
CA GLY A 73 12.16 13.87 4.70
C GLY A 73 12.27 15.02 3.71
N GLN A 74 13.51 15.29 3.30
CA GLN A 74 13.87 16.27 2.27
C GLN A 74 14.40 15.56 1.02
N ASP A 75 14.40 16.25 -0.12
CA ASP A 75 14.99 15.77 -1.39
C ASP A 75 14.49 14.39 -1.87
N ILE A 76 13.19 14.14 -1.71
CA ILE A 76 12.58 12.87 -2.11
C ILE A 76 12.55 12.78 -3.64
N PRO A 77 13.01 11.66 -4.22
CA PRO A 77 12.97 11.47 -5.67
C PRO A 77 11.55 11.60 -6.25
N LEU A 78 11.42 12.31 -7.37
CA LEU A 78 10.14 12.57 -8.04
C LEU A 78 9.33 11.29 -8.35
N TRP A 79 10.03 10.19 -8.67
CA TRP A 79 9.37 8.91 -8.99
C TRP A 79 8.54 8.36 -7.83
N VAL A 80 8.93 8.65 -6.58
CA VAL A 80 8.20 8.23 -5.37
C VAL A 80 6.84 8.93 -5.32
N TRP A 81 6.80 10.22 -5.63
CA TRP A 81 5.57 11.00 -5.69
C TRP A 81 4.64 10.51 -6.80
N ILE A 82 5.19 10.21 -7.98
CA ILE A 82 4.42 9.61 -9.09
C ILE A 82 3.83 8.26 -8.66
N PHE A 83 4.61 7.41 -8.00
CA PHE A 83 4.16 6.11 -7.53
C PHE A 83 3.05 6.22 -6.48
N LEU A 84 3.21 7.11 -5.48
CA LEU A 84 2.20 7.38 -4.46
C LEU A 84 0.89 7.91 -5.08
N ALA A 85 0.99 8.87 -6.00
CA ALA A 85 -0.17 9.42 -6.71
C ALA A 85 -0.91 8.33 -7.51
N ALA A 86 -0.18 7.45 -8.21
CA ALA A 86 -0.77 6.33 -8.92
C ALA A 86 -1.48 5.35 -7.98
N LEU A 87 -0.90 5.08 -6.80
CA LEU A 87 -1.46 4.16 -5.81
C LEU A 87 -2.76 4.72 -5.21
N ILE A 88 -2.80 6.03 -4.93
CA ILE A 88 -4.00 6.73 -4.46
C ILE A 88 -5.08 6.74 -5.57
N ALA A 89 -4.72 7.10 -6.79
CA ALA A 89 -5.65 7.14 -7.93
C ALA A 89 -6.25 5.75 -8.20
N TYR A 90 -5.43 4.69 -8.16
CA TYR A 90 -5.89 3.32 -8.32
C TYR A 90 -6.82 2.89 -7.19
N GLY A 91 -6.48 3.20 -5.94
CA GLY A 91 -7.34 2.91 -4.78
C GLY A 91 -8.69 3.61 -4.86
N ALA A 92 -8.70 4.90 -5.21
CA ALA A 92 -9.94 5.67 -5.39
C ALA A 92 -10.78 5.12 -6.55
N TRP A 93 -10.16 4.82 -7.69
CA TRP A 93 -10.86 4.25 -8.84
C TRP A 93 -11.46 2.87 -8.54
N SER A 94 -10.72 2.02 -7.81
CA SER A 94 -11.18 0.73 -7.32
C SER A 94 -12.44 0.86 -6.46
N GLN A 95 -12.43 1.76 -5.47
CA GLN A 95 -13.57 1.98 -4.59
C GLN A 95 -14.79 2.52 -5.36
N VAL A 96 -14.59 3.52 -6.21
CA VAL A 96 -15.66 4.11 -7.02
C VAL A 96 -16.29 3.06 -7.94
N ARG A 97 -15.48 2.22 -8.61
CA ARG A 97 -15.97 1.17 -9.50
C ARG A 97 -16.79 0.11 -8.74
N GLU A 98 -16.34 -0.28 -7.56
CA GLU A 98 -17.03 -1.29 -6.75
C GLU A 98 -18.37 -0.75 -6.20
N THR A 99 -18.38 0.50 -5.73
CA THR A 99 -19.61 1.19 -5.30
C THR A 99 -20.61 1.33 -6.46
N ARG A 100 -20.16 1.76 -7.65
CA ARG A 100 -21.04 1.87 -8.83
C ARG A 100 -21.63 0.52 -9.25
N ARG A 101 -20.85 -0.57 -9.17
CA ARG A 101 -21.36 -1.92 -9.44
C ARG A 101 -22.44 -2.35 -8.45
N LYS A 102 -22.27 -2.05 -7.16
CA LYS A 102 -23.25 -2.37 -6.13
C LYS A 102 -24.56 -1.58 -6.31
N ILE A 103 -24.47 -0.30 -6.68
CA ILE A 103 -25.64 0.54 -6.96
C ILE A 103 -26.40 0.03 -8.19
N ALA A 104 -25.71 -0.29 -9.29
CA ALA A 104 -26.35 -0.84 -10.48
C ALA A 104 -27.05 -2.18 -10.22
N ALA A 105 -26.42 -3.07 -9.43
CA ALA A 105 -27.02 -4.36 -9.05
C ALA A 105 -28.22 -4.23 -8.10
N ALA A 106 -28.31 -3.13 -7.32
CA ALA A 106 -29.47 -2.85 -6.48
C ALA A 106 -30.67 -2.38 -7.32
N GLN A 107 -30.44 -1.57 -8.35
CA GLN A 107 -31.50 -1.08 -9.25
C GLN A 107 -32.15 -2.19 -10.08
N ASP A 108 -31.39 -3.22 -10.49
CA ASP A 108 -31.94 -4.38 -11.22
C ASP A 108 -32.87 -5.26 -10.34
N ASN A 109 -32.67 -5.29 -9.02
CA ASN A 109 -33.53 -6.09 -8.11
C ASN A 109 -34.86 -5.38 -7.76
N GLU A 110 -34.93 -4.05 -7.86
CA GLU A 110 -36.17 -3.29 -7.63
C GLU A 110 -37.11 -3.28 -8.86
N GLY A 111 -36.65 -3.78 -10.01
CA GLY A 111 -37.40 -3.79 -11.27
C GLY A 111 -38.29 -5.01 -11.53
N VAL A 112 -38.35 -5.99 -10.62
CA VAL A 112 -39.19 -7.19 -10.77
C VAL A 112 -40.38 -7.13 -9.80
N PRO A 113 -41.60 -6.77 -10.25
CA PRO A 113 -42.80 -6.94 -9.45
C PRO A 113 -42.98 -8.43 -9.11
N PRO A 114 -43.48 -8.78 -7.91
CA PRO A 114 -43.82 -10.17 -7.61
C PRO A 114 -44.84 -10.67 -8.63
N ALA A 115 -44.52 -11.78 -9.31
CA ALA A 115 -45.44 -12.47 -10.18
C ALA A 115 -46.64 -12.92 -9.34
N ALA A 116 -47.79 -12.29 -9.59
CA ALA A 116 -49.09 -12.64 -9.01
C ALA A 116 -49.68 -13.86 -9.71
#